data_AF-A0A8K0MPP0-F1
#
_entry.id   AF-A0A8K0MPP0-F1
#
_cell.length_a   1.000
_cell.length_b   1.000
_cell.length_c   1.000
_cell.angle_alpha   90.00
_cell.angle_beta   90.00
_cell.angle_gamma   90.00
#
_symmetry.space_group_name_H-M   'P 1'
#
loop_
_entity.id
_entity.type
_entity.pdbx_description
1 polymer ?
#
loop_
_entity_poly.entity_id
_entity_poly.type
_entity_poly.pdbx_seq_one_letter_code
_entity_poly.pdbx_strand_id
1 'polypeptide(L)'
;MGVSLPSAGVFFLTINSGNENSETIMGIKKTYPELGKCLYFHMGSGTHCVLYELLNKRFNWIWYINQPEPQLKGNSLTMKVSDEMIQEMHKDAEKVWVPELVRVIKETKDPFINVIYDSDPLKKLFWDNVVLVGDAAHPTTPHELRSTNMSLLDAAVLGICVDK
;
A
#
# COMPACT_ATOMS: atom_id res chain seq x y z
N MET A 1 -1.96 0.64 -28.09
CA MET A 1 -0.91 0.50 -27.05
C MET A 1 -0.87 1.82 -26.32
N GLY A 2 -1.73 2.00 -25.32
CA GLY A 2 -1.63 3.11 -24.40
C GLY A 2 -0.68 2.67 -23.31
N VAL A 3 0.52 3.23 -23.26
CA VAL A 3 1.43 2.99 -22.14
C VAL A 3 0.82 3.73 -20.96
N SER A 4 0.14 3.01 -20.08
CA SER A 4 -0.09 3.47 -18.70
C SER A 4 1.27 3.92 -18.18
N LEU A 5 1.40 5.21 -17.88
CA LEU A 5 2.63 5.75 -17.30
C LEU A 5 2.78 5.08 -15.92
N PRO A 6 3.85 4.30 -15.69
CA PRO A 6 4.02 3.60 -14.42
C PRO A 6 4.20 4.64 -13.30
N SER A 7 3.19 4.79 -12.48
CA SER A 7 3.23 5.56 -11.24
C SER A 7 3.66 4.60 -10.14
N ALA A 8 4.94 4.59 -9.77
CA ALA A 8 5.39 3.59 -8.80
C ALA A 8 6.28 4.15 -7.70
N GLY A 9 5.72 4.17 -6.50
CA GLY A 9 6.45 4.16 -5.25
C GLY A 9 5.46 4.13 -4.10
N VAL A 10 5.39 3.04 -3.36
CA VAL A 10 4.67 3.01 -2.09
C VAL A 10 5.64 2.67 -0.99
N PHE A 11 5.81 3.59 -0.04
CA PHE A 11 6.41 3.27 1.24
C PHE A 11 5.36 2.55 2.09
N PHE A 12 5.62 1.30 2.42
CA PHE A 12 4.77 0.53 3.32
C PHE A 12 5.53 0.28 4.62
N LEU A 13 4.94 0.63 5.76
CA LEU A 13 5.45 0.11 7.02
C LEU A 13 4.38 -0.04 8.11
N THR A 14 4.46 -1.19 8.79
CA THR A 14 3.82 -1.43 10.07
C THR A 14 4.77 -1.08 11.20
N ILE A 15 4.45 -0.04 11.98
CA ILE A 15 5.16 0.25 13.22
C ILE A 15 4.58 -0.61 14.34
N ASN A 16 5.44 -1.34 15.03
CA ASN A 16 5.08 -1.96 16.29
C ASN A 16 5.01 -0.88 17.38
N SER A 17 3.85 -0.72 18.03
CA SER A 17 3.67 0.17 19.18
C SER A 17 4.37 -0.39 20.41
N GLY A 18 5.70 -0.54 20.38
CA GLY A 18 6.46 -1.21 21.44
C GLY A 18 6.28 -0.56 22.82
N ASN A 19 5.86 0.71 22.88
CA ASN A 19 5.51 1.41 24.11
C ASN A 19 4.34 2.37 23.89
N GLU A 20 3.16 2.02 24.39
CA GLU A 20 1.93 2.81 24.29
C GLU A 20 2.02 4.19 24.95
N ASN A 21 2.95 4.36 25.90
CA ASN A 21 3.19 5.62 26.60
C ASN A 21 4.28 6.47 25.92
N SER A 22 4.76 6.09 24.74
CA SER A 22 5.66 6.97 24.00
C SER A 22 4.92 8.23 23.56
N GLU A 23 5.61 9.37 23.60
CA GLU A 23 5.04 10.63 23.13
C GLU A 23 4.54 10.55 21.68
N THR A 24 5.13 9.70 20.86
CA THR A 24 4.69 9.44 19.48
C THR A 24 3.32 8.80 19.43
N ILE A 25 3.07 7.77 20.24
CA ILE A 25 1.77 7.08 20.28
C ILE A 25 0.70 8.02 20.85
N MET A 26 1.02 8.79 21.89
CA MET A 26 0.09 9.77 22.45
C MET A 26 -0.21 10.91 21.47
N GLY A 27 0.82 11.41 20.77
CA GLY A 27 0.68 12.45 19.76
C GLY A 27 -0.18 12.00 18.58
N ILE A 28 0.13 10.85 18.00
CA ILE A 28 -0.63 10.35 16.84
C ILE A 28 -2.09 10.07 17.20
N LYS A 29 -2.37 9.49 18.38
CA LYS A 29 -3.76 9.26 18.83
C LYS A 29 -4.51 10.56 19.14
N LYS A 30 -3.81 11.61 19.57
CA LYS A 30 -4.42 12.93 19.75
C LYS A 30 -4.77 13.58 18.41
N THR A 31 -3.88 13.48 17.42
CA THR A 31 -4.10 14.03 16.07
C THR A 31 -5.15 13.23 15.30
N TYR A 32 -5.20 11.91 15.50
CA TYR A 32 -6.11 10.97 14.83
C TYR A 32 -6.95 10.19 15.87
N PRO A 33 -7.97 10.84 16.48
CA PRO A 33 -8.69 10.29 17.63
C PRO A 33 -9.56 9.05 17.34
N GLU A 34 -9.89 8.79 16.07
CA GLU A 34 -10.67 7.61 15.65
C GLU A 34 -9.77 6.45 15.19
N LEU A 35 -8.46 6.49 15.45
CA LEU A 35 -7.59 5.34 15.24
C LEU A 35 -8.14 4.11 15.99
N GLY A 36 -8.18 2.98 15.31
CA GLY A 36 -8.82 1.74 15.78
C GLY A 36 -10.30 1.62 15.42
N LYS A 37 -10.94 2.68 14.91
CA LYS A 37 -12.34 2.66 14.46
C LYS A 37 -12.50 3.00 12.98
N CYS A 38 -11.49 3.59 12.35
CA CYS A 38 -11.51 3.92 10.93
C CYS A 38 -10.13 3.75 10.27
N LEU A 39 -10.13 3.90 8.95
CA LEU A 39 -8.93 4.10 8.13
C LEU A 39 -8.83 5.60 7.81
N TYR A 40 -7.71 6.24 8.13
CA TYR A 40 -7.46 7.61 7.73
C TYR A 40 -6.82 7.67 6.35
N PHE A 41 -7.39 8.47 5.46
CA PHE A 41 -6.80 8.83 4.17
C PHE A 41 -6.41 10.30 4.21
N HIS A 42 -5.11 10.56 4.27
CA HIS A 42 -4.55 11.90 4.30
C HIS A 42 -4.10 12.29 2.89
N MET A 43 -4.78 13.27 2.30
CA MET A 43 -4.53 13.71 0.93
C MET A 43 -3.45 14.79 0.91
N GLY A 44 -2.46 14.63 0.03
CA GLY A 44 -1.46 15.64 -0.31
C GLY A 44 -1.53 16.00 -1.79
N SER A 45 -0.83 17.05 -2.21
CA SER A 45 -0.76 17.41 -3.64
C SER A 45 -0.01 16.32 -4.42
N GLY A 46 -0.72 15.59 -5.27
CA GLY A 46 -0.14 14.51 -6.10
C GLY A 46 0.30 13.27 -5.32
N THR A 47 -0.11 13.12 -4.06
CA THR A 47 0.30 12.03 -3.16
C THR A 47 -0.75 11.80 -2.08
N HIS A 48 -0.73 10.65 -1.39
CA HIS A 48 -1.59 10.41 -0.25
C HIS A 48 -0.97 9.42 0.73
N CYS A 49 -1.37 9.50 1.99
CA CYS A 49 -0.97 8.59 3.04
C CYS A 49 -2.20 7.93 3.67
N VAL A 50 -2.13 6.63 3.90
CA VAL A 50 -3.16 5.85 4.61
C VAL A 50 -2.61 5.48 5.97
N LEU A 51 -3.37 5.72 7.04
CA LEU A 51 -2.98 5.41 8.42
C LEU A 51 -4.11 4.68 9.14
N TYR A 52 -3.79 3.56 9.79
CA TYR A 52 -4.76 2.80 10.57
C TYR A 52 -4.12 1.96 11.68
N GLU A 53 -4.93 1.61 12.67
CA GLU A 53 -4.54 0.70 13.75
C GLU A 53 -4.86 -0.75 13.38
N LEU A 54 -3.90 -1.61 13.64
CA LEU A 54 -3.94 -3.06 13.50
C LEU A 54 -4.15 -3.72 14.86
N LEU A 55 -4.38 -5.02 14.84
CA LEU A 55 -4.36 -5.86 16.04
C LEU A 55 -3.05 -5.67 16.82
N ASN A 56 -3.15 -5.82 18.14
CA ASN A 56 -2.07 -5.63 19.11
C ASN A 56 -1.53 -4.19 19.12
N LYS A 57 -2.42 -3.21 18.88
CA LYS A 57 -2.15 -1.76 18.98
C LYS A 57 -1.08 -1.23 18.04
N ARG A 58 -0.73 -2.02 17.02
CA ARG A 58 0.25 -1.63 16.00
C ARG A 58 -0.38 -0.64 15.04
N PHE A 59 0.41 0.22 14.43
CA PHE A 59 -0.06 1.10 13.38
C PHE A 59 0.50 0.66 12.05
N ASN A 60 -0.31 0.75 11.01
CA ASN A 60 0.18 0.66 9.64
C ASN A 60 0.01 2.01 8.97
N TRP A 61 1.09 2.49 8.35
CA TRP A 61 1.05 3.65 7.50
C TRP A 61 1.59 3.30 6.12
N ILE A 62 0.95 3.87 5.09
CA ILE A 62 1.26 3.60 3.70
C ILE A 62 1.29 4.94 2.97
N TRP A 63 2.43 5.32 2.43
CA TRP A 63 2.57 6.57 1.68
C TRP A 63 2.77 6.28 0.19
N TYR A 64 1.80 6.71 -0.61
CA TYR A 64 1.77 6.59 -2.06
C TYR A 64 2.41 7.81 -2.73
N ILE A 65 3.50 7.57 -3.44
CA ILE A 65 4.23 8.57 -4.22
C ILE A 65 4.26 8.18 -5.69
N ASN A 66 4.06 9.18 -6.55
CA ASN A 66 4.23 9.02 -7.98
C ASN A 66 5.69 9.32 -8.32
N GLN A 67 6.41 8.31 -8.77
CA GLN A 67 7.80 8.42 -9.20
C GLN A 67 7.98 7.71 -10.55
N PRO A 68 9.03 8.06 -11.31
CA PRO A 68 9.45 7.26 -12.45
C PRO A 68 9.70 5.81 -12.04
N GLU A 69 9.45 4.89 -12.97
CA GLU A 69 9.66 3.46 -12.73
C GLU A 69 11.10 3.18 -12.28
N PRO A 70 11.29 2.54 -11.11
CA PRO A 70 12.63 2.24 -10.61
C PRO A 70 13.25 1.09 -11.39
N GLN A 71 14.58 1.07 -11.47
CA GLN A 71 15.29 -0.10 -11.99
C GLN A 71 15.26 -1.24 -10.98
N LEU A 72 14.34 -2.18 -11.19
CA LEU A 72 14.23 -3.38 -10.37
C LEU A 72 15.37 -4.36 -10.69
N LYS A 73 15.96 -4.97 -9.65
CA LYS A 73 16.93 -6.05 -9.79
C LYS A 73 16.31 -7.36 -9.32
N GLY A 74 16.29 -8.36 -10.19
CA GLY A 74 15.69 -9.67 -9.91
C GLY A 74 14.16 -9.64 -9.99
N ASN A 75 13.51 -10.57 -9.29
CA ASN A 75 12.07 -10.82 -9.39
C ASN A 75 11.26 -10.23 -8.21
N SER A 76 11.83 -9.29 -7.45
CA SER A 76 11.18 -8.67 -6.29
C SER A 76 10.60 -7.30 -6.66
N LEU A 77 9.32 -7.10 -6.36
CA LEU A 77 8.68 -5.78 -6.42
C LEU A 77 8.91 -4.95 -5.16
N THR A 78 9.50 -5.57 -4.12
CA THR A 78 9.92 -4.92 -2.89
C THR A 78 11.40 -4.56 -2.98
N MET A 79 11.73 -3.30 -2.73
CA MET A 79 13.10 -2.82 -2.62
C MET A 79 13.41 -2.35 -1.21
N LYS A 80 14.60 -2.70 -0.73
CA LYS A 80 15.20 -2.01 0.41
C LYS A 80 15.55 -0.59 -0.01
N VAL A 81 15.32 0.35 0.89
CA VAL A 81 15.70 1.75 0.67
C VAL A 81 17.10 1.99 1.22
N SER A 82 17.85 2.90 0.59
CA SER A 82 19.13 3.35 1.12
C SER A 82 18.93 4.42 2.21
N ASP A 83 19.98 4.68 3.00
CA ASP A 83 19.95 5.74 4.01
C ASP A 83 19.64 7.11 3.37
N GLU A 84 20.17 7.38 2.18
CA GLU A 84 19.90 8.62 1.44
C GLU A 84 18.41 8.75 1.11
N MET A 85 17.78 7.67 0.62
CA MET A 85 16.35 7.65 0.33
C MET A 85 15.50 7.87 1.59
N ILE A 86 15.93 7.33 2.74
CA ILE A 86 15.27 7.55 4.04
C ILE A 86 15.36 9.04 4.43
N GLN A 87 16.54 9.65 4.28
CA GLN A 87 16.71 11.07 4.62
C GLN A 87 15.89 11.98 3.70
N GLU A 88 15.77 11.65 2.41
CA GLU A 88 14.89 12.36 1.48
C GLU A 88 13.42 12.19 1.84
N MET A 89 12.98 10.96 2.11
CA MET A 89 11.63 10.66 2.58
C MET A 89 11.28 11.47 3.84
N HIS A 90 12.20 11.59 4.80
CA HIS A 90 11.98 12.39 6.01
C HIS A 90 11.79 13.88 5.72
N LYS A 91 12.60 14.45 4.82
CA LYS A 91 12.49 15.86 4.40
C LYS A 91 11.19 16.11 3.64
N ASP A 92 10.77 15.17 2.80
CA ASP A 92 9.53 15.29 2.05
C ASP A 92 8.30 15.13 2.96
N ALA A 93 8.37 14.23 3.94
CA ALA A 93 7.30 14.08 4.93
C ALA A 93 7.04 15.40 5.68
N GLU A 94 8.09 16.12 6.08
CA GLU A 94 7.97 17.42 6.76
C GLU A 94 7.26 18.50 5.95
N LYS A 95 7.30 18.41 4.62
CA LYS A 95 6.65 19.39 3.73
C LYS A 95 5.16 19.11 3.54
N VAL A 96 4.73 17.87 3.72
CA VAL A 96 3.41 17.40 3.29
C VAL A 96 2.54 17.00 4.48
N TRP A 97 3.13 16.42 5.53
CA TRP A 97 2.39 15.77 6.61
C TRP A 97 2.44 16.54 7.92
N VAL A 98 1.42 16.33 8.75
CA VAL A 98 1.35 16.90 10.10
C VAL A 98 2.49 16.36 10.98
N PRO A 99 2.98 17.14 11.96
CA PRO A 99 4.16 16.79 12.75
C PRO A 99 4.09 15.41 13.41
N GLU A 100 2.93 14.99 13.89
CA GLU A 100 2.78 13.70 14.56
C GLU A 100 2.91 12.52 13.58
N LEU A 101 2.42 12.65 12.35
CA LEU A 101 2.62 11.64 11.31
C LEU A 101 4.07 11.63 10.82
N VAL A 102 4.72 12.80 10.71
CA VAL A 102 6.15 12.89 10.40
C VAL A 102 6.99 12.17 11.46
N ARG A 103 6.65 12.32 12.75
CA ARG A 103 7.35 11.63 13.84
C ARG A 103 7.22 10.11 13.73
N VAL A 104 6.02 9.61 13.42
CA VAL A 104 5.76 8.19 13.12
C VAL A 104 6.63 7.70 11.95
N ILE A 105 6.69 8.46 10.84
CA ILE A 105 7.52 8.14 9.68
C ILE A 105 9.00 8.10 10.06
N LYS A 106 9.49 9.01 10.90
CA LYS A 106 10.91 9.06 11.32
C LYS A 106 11.32 7.96 12.29
N GLU A 107 10.41 7.49 13.13
CA GLU A 107 10.66 6.41 14.11
C GLU A 107 10.50 5.01 13.50
N THR A 108 10.04 4.94 12.25
CA THR A 108 9.96 3.72 11.45
C THR A 108 11.35 3.13 11.24
N LYS A 109 11.52 1.87 11.64
CA LYS A 109 12.74 1.09 11.37
C LYS A 109 12.59 0.33 10.06
N ASP A 110 13.64 0.34 9.24
CA ASP A 110 13.75 -0.43 8.00
C ASP A 110 12.55 -0.25 7.04
N PRO A 111 12.19 0.99 6.64
CA PRO A 111 11.18 1.19 5.61
C PRO A 111 11.56 0.49 4.31
N PHE A 112 10.56 0.17 3.51
CA PHE A 112 10.75 -0.41 2.19
C PHE A 112 9.79 0.20 1.18
N ILE A 113 10.14 0.09 -0.09
CA ILE A 113 9.28 0.51 -1.19
C ILE A 113 8.73 -0.73 -1.89
N ASN A 114 7.42 -0.74 -2.10
CA ASN A 114 6.74 -1.65 -3.01
C ASN A 114 6.37 -0.90 -4.29
N VAL A 115 6.79 -1.45 -5.42
CA VAL A 115 6.43 -0.95 -6.75
C VAL A 115 5.05 -1.50 -7.08
N ILE A 116 4.14 -0.62 -7.48
CA ILE A 116 2.75 -0.98 -7.81
C ILE A 116 2.62 -1.09 -9.32
N TYR A 117 2.07 -2.21 -9.76
CA TYR A 117 1.69 -2.46 -11.14
C TYR A 117 0.22 -2.87 -11.20
N ASP A 118 -0.41 -2.54 -12.31
CA ASP A 118 -1.69 -3.05 -12.74
C ASP A 118 -1.60 -3.50 -14.21
N SER A 119 -2.73 -3.86 -14.80
CA SER A 119 -2.80 -4.16 -16.22
C SER A 119 -4.06 -3.60 -16.85
N ASP A 120 -3.99 -3.30 -18.15
CA ASP A 120 -5.18 -3.12 -18.96
C ASP A 120 -6.09 -4.36 -18.88
N PRO A 121 -7.43 -4.21 -18.88
CA PRO A 121 -8.35 -5.34 -18.84
C PRO A 121 -8.08 -6.37 -19.96
N LEU A 122 -7.99 -7.65 -19.59
CA LEU A 122 -7.84 -8.73 -20.55
C LEU A 122 -9.11 -8.87 -21.41
N LYS A 123 -8.93 -9.07 -22.72
CA LYS A 123 -10.06 -9.28 -23.65
C LYS A 123 -10.73 -10.66 -23.51
N LYS A 124 -10.02 -11.63 -22.93
CA LYS A 124 -10.43 -13.03 -22.82
C LYS A 124 -9.80 -13.63 -21.56
N LEU A 125 -10.59 -14.38 -20.78
CA LEU A 125 -10.20 -14.94 -19.50
C LEU A 125 -10.11 -16.48 -19.49
N PHE A 126 -10.62 -17.18 -20.51
CA PHE A 126 -10.66 -18.64 -20.53
C PHE A 126 -10.32 -19.21 -21.91
N TRP A 127 -9.75 -20.41 -21.95
CA TRP A 127 -9.44 -21.18 -23.15
C TRP A 127 -9.69 -22.66 -22.86
N ASP A 128 -10.62 -23.27 -23.60
CA ASP A 128 -11.00 -24.68 -23.44
C ASP A 128 -11.29 -25.03 -21.96
N ASN A 129 -10.37 -25.72 -21.31
CA ASN A 129 -10.44 -26.16 -19.91
C ASN A 129 -9.55 -25.35 -18.95
N VAL A 130 -9.09 -24.17 -19.35
CA VAL A 130 -8.23 -23.27 -18.57
C VAL A 130 -8.92 -21.92 -18.40
N VAL A 131 -8.92 -21.36 -17.19
CA VAL A 131 -9.48 -20.04 -16.88
C VAL A 131 -8.53 -19.26 -15.95
N LEU A 132 -8.39 -17.96 -16.18
CA LEU A 132 -7.68 -17.04 -15.32
C LEU A 132 -8.64 -16.47 -14.27
N VAL A 133 -8.15 -16.36 -13.03
CA VAL A 133 -8.87 -15.79 -11.89
C VAL A 133 -7.93 -14.94 -11.04
N GLY A 134 -8.50 -14.04 -10.24
CA GLY A 134 -7.75 -13.15 -9.36
C GLY A 134 -6.76 -12.26 -10.11
N ASP A 135 -5.60 -12.00 -9.50
CA ASP A 135 -4.56 -11.14 -10.11
C ASP A 135 -4.00 -11.68 -11.44
N ALA A 136 -4.20 -12.95 -11.78
CA ALA A 136 -3.85 -13.46 -13.10
C ALA A 136 -4.83 -12.98 -14.20
N ALA A 137 -6.05 -12.62 -13.82
CA ALA A 137 -7.11 -12.15 -14.70
C ALA A 137 -7.24 -10.62 -14.72
N HIS A 138 -7.10 -9.98 -13.55
CA HIS A 138 -7.44 -8.57 -13.38
C HIS A 138 -6.63 -7.91 -12.24
N PRO A 139 -5.29 -7.85 -12.34
CA PRO A 139 -4.49 -7.14 -11.34
C PRO A 139 -4.82 -5.65 -11.37
N THR A 140 -5.13 -5.08 -10.21
CA THR A 140 -5.49 -3.66 -10.04
C THR A 140 -4.58 -3.00 -9.03
N THR A 141 -4.38 -1.68 -9.16
CA THR A 141 -3.76 -0.91 -8.08
C THR A 141 -4.59 -1.01 -6.78
N PRO A 142 -3.97 -0.95 -5.59
CA PRO A 142 -4.62 -1.25 -4.32
C PRO A 142 -5.50 -0.11 -3.78
N HIS A 143 -5.68 0.98 -4.53
CA HIS A 143 -6.39 2.18 -4.06
C HIS A 143 -7.86 1.93 -3.68
N GLU A 144 -8.49 0.94 -4.32
CA GLU A 144 -9.87 0.52 -3.99
C GLU A 144 -9.93 -0.67 -3.02
N LEU A 145 -8.79 -1.23 -2.59
CA LEU A 145 -8.70 -2.34 -1.62
C LEU A 145 -9.58 -3.55 -1.97
N ARG A 146 -9.72 -3.88 -3.26
CA ARG A 146 -10.75 -4.83 -3.75
C ARG A 146 -10.24 -6.09 -4.45
N SER A 147 -8.95 -6.20 -4.81
CA SER A 147 -8.43 -7.35 -5.58
C SER A 147 -8.72 -8.69 -4.89
N THR A 148 -8.57 -8.78 -3.57
CA THR A 148 -8.91 -10.00 -2.81
C THR A 148 -10.39 -10.35 -2.92
N ASN A 149 -11.28 -9.36 -2.87
CA ASN A 149 -12.72 -9.59 -3.00
C ASN A 149 -13.07 -10.07 -4.41
N MET A 150 -12.44 -9.50 -5.43
CA MET A 150 -12.60 -9.92 -6.83
C MET A 150 -12.14 -11.37 -7.02
N SER A 151 -10.98 -11.72 -6.49
CA SER A 151 -10.43 -13.09 -6.51
C SER A 151 -11.36 -14.09 -5.82
N LEU A 152 -11.94 -13.71 -4.68
CA LEU A 152 -12.90 -14.55 -3.96
C LEU A 152 -14.18 -14.79 -4.78
N LEU A 153 -14.69 -13.74 -5.43
CA LEU A 153 -15.87 -13.84 -6.29
C LEU A 153 -15.61 -14.74 -7.50
N ASP A 154 -14.44 -14.62 -8.14
CA ASP A 154 -14.04 -15.52 -9.22
C ASP A 154 -14.05 -16.98 -8.78
N ALA A 155 -13.42 -17.27 -7.63
CA ALA A 155 -13.35 -18.62 -7.09
C ALA A 155 -14.74 -19.17 -6.75
N ALA A 156 -15.61 -18.36 -6.15
CA ALA A 156 -16.98 -18.76 -5.82
C ALA A 156 -17.79 -19.09 -7.08
N VAL A 157 -17.72 -18.25 -8.11
CA VAL A 157 -18.41 -18.48 -9.39
C VAL A 157 -17.86 -19.69 -10.11
N LEU A 158 -16.53 -19.84 -10.17
CA LEU A 158 -15.89 -20.98 -10.78
C LEU A 158 -16.28 -22.29 -10.09
N GLY A 159 -16.30 -22.31 -8.75
CA GLY A 159 -16.75 -23.46 -7.96
C GLY A 159 -18.17 -23.92 -8.33
N ILE A 160 -19.11 -22.99 -8.49
CA ILE A 160 -20.48 -23.28 -8.91
C ILE A 160 -20.53 -23.85 -10.35
N CYS A 161 -19.64 -23.39 -11.23
CA CYS A 161 -19.61 -23.83 -12.62
C CYS A 161 -19.06 -25.26 -12.78
N VAL A 162 -18.12 -25.68 -11.93
CA VAL A 162 -17.47 -27.00 -12.03
C VAL A 162 -18.17 -28.10 -11.21
N ASP A 163 -19.06 -27.74 -10.30
CA ASP A 163 -19.88 -28.69 -9.52
C ASP A 163 -21.05 -29.30 -10.34
N LYS A 164 -21.25 -28.82 -11.58
CA LYS A 164 -22.28 -29.29 -12.51
C LYS A 164 -21.73 -30.32 -13.50
#